data_AF-A0AB37TA33-F1
#
_entry.id   AF-A0AB37TA33-F1
#
_cell.length_a   1.000
_cell.length_b   1.000
_cell.length_c   1.000
_cell.angle_alpha   90.00
_cell.angle_beta   90.00
_cell.angle_gamma   90.00
#
_symmetry.space_group_name_H-M   'P 1'
#
loop_
_entity.id
_entity.type
_entity.pdbx_description
1 polymer ?
#
loop_
_entity_poly.entity_id
_entity_poly.type
_entity_poly.pdbx_seq_one_letter_code
_entity_poly.pdbx_strand_id
1 'polypeptide(L)'
;MNIKSKIAAVAVLAVAAGTLGATQANAASGPGATVIGSAGGPLTFPGYGADPVRFDFAAFGEPGKSSGRFHVNHLTEDGKLVADFDGKVDCVSREGDLAILTGVIERADIPGFPVNVVGRRVGFSVRDVPRGHDRIGWSWAFGSFEHDVLPCTGPIPFFETSTGGYLVR
;
A
#
# COMPACT_ATOMS: atom_id res chain seq x y z
N MET A 1 -21.43 44.60 -43.43
CA MET A 1 -21.70 45.05 -42.05
C MET A 1 -20.40 44.90 -41.27
N ASN A 2 -19.71 46.02 -41.05
CA ASN A 2 -18.35 46.11 -40.51
C ASN A 2 -18.36 45.94 -38.99
N ILE A 3 -17.58 44.99 -38.45
CA ILE A 3 -17.26 44.95 -37.03
C ILE A 3 -15.79 45.34 -36.85
N LYS A 4 -15.63 46.41 -36.08
CA LYS A 4 -14.43 47.20 -35.84
C LYS A 4 -13.42 46.46 -34.96
N SER A 5 -12.15 46.80 -35.20
CA SER A 5 -10.96 46.48 -34.42
C SER A 5 -11.13 46.55 -32.90
N LYS A 6 -10.49 45.61 -32.20
CA LYS A 6 -9.87 45.85 -30.90
C LYS A 6 -8.43 45.33 -30.95
N ILE A 7 -7.51 46.28 -31.09
CA ILE A 7 -6.09 46.10 -30.84
C ILE A 7 -5.91 46.11 -29.32
N ALA A 8 -5.34 45.05 -28.75
CA ALA A 8 -4.82 45.07 -27.38
C ALA A 8 -3.65 44.08 -27.24
N ALA A 9 -2.45 44.67 -27.20
CA ALA A 9 -1.20 44.25 -26.57
C ALA A 9 -0.74 42.77 -26.70
N VAL A 10 0.21 42.53 -27.59
CA VAL A 10 1.18 41.43 -27.46
C VAL A 10 2.50 42.04 -26.99
N ALA A 11 2.74 42.05 -25.68
CA ALA A 11 4.07 42.28 -25.15
C ALA A 11 4.88 40.99 -25.34
N VAL A 12 5.78 40.99 -26.32
CA VAL A 12 6.74 39.90 -26.53
C VAL A 12 7.76 39.97 -25.40
N LEU A 13 7.57 39.18 -24.35
CA LEU A 13 8.64 38.91 -23.38
C LEU A 13 9.64 37.94 -24.05
N ALA A 14 10.74 38.49 -24.56
CA ALA A 14 11.89 37.73 -24.98
C ALA A 14 12.57 37.14 -23.73
N VAL A 15 12.16 35.94 -23.31
CA VAL A 15 12.91 35.18 -22.31
C VAL A 15 14.06 34.51 -23.05
N ALA A 16 15.28 35.00 -22.79
CA ALA A 16 16.51 34.42 -23.29
C ALA A 16 16.56 32.93 -22.94
N ALA A 17 16.61 32.08 -23.96
CA ALA A 17 16.84 30.65 -23.84
C ALA A 17 18.29 30.43 -23.37
N GLY A 18 18.53 30.58 -22.07
CA GLY A 18 19.71 30.02 -21.43
C GLY A 18 19.56 28.51 -21.51
N THR A 19 20.34 27.86 -22.37
CA THR A 19 20.55 26.41 -22.35
C THR A 19 21.33 26.07 -21.08
N LEU A 20 20.65 26.11 -19.94
CA LEU A 20 21.08 25.40 -18.75
C LEU A 20 21.04 23.94 -19.14
N GLY A 21 22.21 23.36 -19.40
CA GLY A 21 22.36 21.92 -19.53
C GLY A 21 21.80 21.29 -18.27
N ALA A 22 20.56 20.84 -18.33
CA ALA A 22 19.97 20.01 -17.30
C ALA A 22 20.77 18.71 -17.32
N THR A 23 21.80 18.64 -16.50
CA THR A 23 22.35 17.37 -16.04
C THR A 23 21.18 16.65 -15.39
N GLN A 24 20.53 15.76 -16.14
CA GLN A 24 19.60 14.80 -15.57
C GLN A 24 20.42 14.00 -14.58
N ALA A 25 20.25 14.30 -13.29
CA ALA A 25 20.74 13.45 -12.24
C ALA A 25 20.01 12.12 -12.43
N ASN A 26 20.69 11.14 -13.02
CA ASN A 26 20.30 9.75 -12.86
C ASN A 26 20.47 9.46 -11.37
N ALA A 27 19.39 9.65 -10.61
CA ALA A 27 19.29 9.08 -9.30
C ALA A 27 19.54 7.58 -9.49
N ALA A 28 20.69 7.10 -9.04
CA ALA A 28 20.93 5.69 -8.93
C ALA A 28 19.73 5.14 -8.15
N SER A 29 18.97 4.22 -8.76
CA SER A 29 17.92 3.50 -8.04
C SER A 29 18.59 2.95 -6.79
N GLY A 30 18.09 3.36 -5.62
CA GLY A 30 18.59 2.83 -4.36
C GLY A 30 18.42 1.30 -4.34
N PRO A 31 18.92 0.62 -3.30
CA PRO A 31 18.42 -0.72 -3.02
C PRO A 31 16.89 -0.64 -2.94
N GLY A 32 16.21 -1.47 -3.73
CA GLY A 32 14.75 -1.48 -3.75
C GLY A 32 14.15 -1.75 -2.37
N ALA A 33 12.94 -1.23 -2.17
CA ALA A 33 12.17 -1.46 -0.97
C ALA A 33 11.97 -2.95 -0.72
N THR A 34 12.04 -3.36 0.54
CA THR A 34 11.86 -4.72 1.02
C THR A 34 11.00 -4.69 2.26
N VAL A 35 9.99 -5.56 2.31
CA VAL A 35 9.15 -5.80 3.48
C VAL A 35 9.07 -7.30 3.70
N ILE A 36 9.65 -7.77 4.79
CA ILE A 36 9.66 -9.19 5.15
C ILE A 36 9.22 -9.31 6.59
N GLY A 37 8.31 -10.24 6.86
CA GLY A 37 7.96 -10.58 8.24
C GLY A 37 6.52 -11.00 8.37
N SER A 38 6.13 -11.17 9.62
CA SER A 38 4.84 -11.71 9.99
C SER A 38 4.47 -11.14 11.34
N ALA A 39 3.42 -10.33 11.38
CA ALA A 39 2.98 -9.67 12.59
C ALA A 39 1.46 -9.57 12.66
N GLY A 40 0.95 -9.28 13.85
CA GLY A 40 -0.47 -9.27 14.10
C GLY A 40 -0.81 -9.06 15.56
N GLY A 41 -2.04 -9.37 15.92
CA GLY A 41 -2.55 -9.24 17.28
C GLY A 41 -4.06 -9.36 17.33
N PRO A 42 -4.66 -9.26 18.53
CA PRO A 42 -6.10 -9.20 18.68
C PRO A 42 -6.63 -7.88 18.10
N LEU A 43 -7.65 -7.97 17.27
CA LEU A 43 -8.37 -6.81 16.75
C LEU A 43 -9.09 -6.06 17.89
N THR A 44 -9.22 -4.75 17.72
CA THR A 44 -9.92 -3.85 18.66
C THR A 44 -11.14 -3.19 18.04
N PHE A 45 -11.52 -3.61 16.83
CA PHE A 45 -12.66 -3.07 16.10
C PHE A 45 -13.98 -3.56 16.69
N PRO A 46 -15.02 -2.71 16.73
CA PRO A 46 -16.37 -3.15 17.06
C PRO A 46 -16.80 -4.33 16.17
N GLY A 47 -17.29 -5.40 16.78
CA GLY A 47 -17.73 -6.61 16.08
C GLY A 47 -16.64 -7.67 15.86
N TYR A 48 -15.36 -7.34 16.05
CA TYR A 48 -14.22 -8.26 15.89
C TYR A 48 -13.25 -8.17 17.09
N GLY A 49 -13.72 -7.66 18.23
CA GLY A 49 -12.85 -7.49 19.40
C GLY A 49 -12.26 -8.83 19.84
N ALA A 50 -10.95 -8.84 20.12
CA ALA A 50 -10.15 -10.00 20.53
C ALA A 50 -9.87 -11.05 19.44
N ASP A 51 -10.50 -10.96 18.26
CA ASP A 51 -10.19 -11.82 17.13
C ASP A 51 -8.71 -11.68 16.71
N PRO A 52 -7.91 -12.76 16.69
CA PRO A 52 -6.54 -12.67 16.22
C PRO A 52 -6.51 -12.47 14.71
N VAL A 53 -5.76 -11.45 14.27
CA VAL A 53 -5.39 -11.23 12.88
C VAL A 53 -3.88 -11.35 12.71
N ARG A 54 -3.44 -11.90 11.58
CA ARG A 54 -2.04 -12.03 11.20
C ARG A 54 -1.86 -11.67 9.74
N PHE A 55 -0.77 -10.95 9.46
CA PHE A 55 -0.37 -10.54 8.13
C PHE A 55 1.07 -10.96 7.88
N ASP A 56 1.29 -11.64 6.77
CA ASP A 56 2.60 -12.12 6.33
C ASP A 56 3.00 -11.39 5.05
N PHE A 57 4.24 -10.91 5.00
CA PHE A 57 4.79 -10.26 3.82
C PHE A 57 6.16 -10.82 3.46
N ALA A 58 6.37 -11.01 2.17
CA ALA A 58 7.67 -11.24 1.56
C ALA A 58 7.69 -10.49 0.22
N ALA A 59 8.01 -9.20 0.28
CA ALA A 59 7.94 -8.28 -0.84
C ALA A 59 9.25 -7.53 -1.04
N PHE A 60 9.61 -7.29 -2.30
CA PHE A 60 10.81 -6.56 -2.66
C PHE A 60 10.69 -5.88 -4.03
N GLY A 61 11.53 -4.87 -4.25
CA GLY A 61 11.71 -4.22 -5.54
C GLY A 61 11.45 -2.72 -5.49
N GLU A 62 11.11 -2.16 -6.64
CA GLU A 62 10.85 -0.72 -6.80
C GLU A 62 9.42 -0.52 -7.31
N PRO A 63 8.81 0.67 -7.10
CA PRO A 63 7.54 1.00 -7.74
C PRO A 63 7.58 0.73 -9.25
N GLY A 64 6.62 -0.07 -9.74
CA GLY A 64 6.55 -0.52 -11.14
C GLY A 64 7.38 -1.75 -11.50
N LYS A 65 8.26 -2.24 -10.60
CA LYS A 65 9.05 -3.47 -10.74
C LYS A 65 9.13 -4.25 -9.43
N SER A 66 8.01 -4.33 -8.73
CA SER A 66 7.91 -5.04 -7.46
C SER A 66 7.54 -6.50 -7.67
N SER A 67 7.90 -7.35 -6.70
CA SER A 67 7.51 -8.75 -6.65
C SER A 67 7.37 -9.20 -5.20
N GLY A 68 6.62 -10.26 -4.98
CA GLY A 68 6.46 -10.83 -3.66
C GLY A 68 5.11 -11.46 -3.43
N ARG A 69 4.86 -11.77 -2.16
CA ARG A 69 3.65 -12.43 -1.67
C ARG A 69 3.17 -11.74 -0.41
N PHE A 70 1.86 -11.79 -0.22
CA PHE A 70 1.23 -11.49 1.05
C PHE A 70 0.26 -12.61 1.42
N HIS A 71 0.00 -12.75 2.72
CA HIS A 71 -1.03 -13.63 3.24
C HIS A 71 -1.66 -12.98 4.47
N VAL A 72 -2.96 -13.19 4.63
CA VAL A 72 -3.77 -12.65 5.72
C VAL A 72 -4.59 -13.78 6.31
N ASN A 73 -4.50 -13.93 7.63
CA ASN A 73 -5.32 -14.87 8.38
C ASN A 73 -6.02 -14.13 9.51
N HIS A 74 -7.33 -14.33 9.61
CA HIS A 74 -8.21 -13.77 10.63
C HIS A 74 -9.06 -14.90 11.17
N LEU A 75 -8.96 -15.15 12.47
CA LEU A 75 -9.79 -16.09 13.19
C LEU A 75 -10.67 -15.34 14.19
N THR A 76 -11.79 -15.95 14.55
CA THR A 76 -12.53 -15.54 15.75
C THR A 76 -11.70 -15.81 17.00
N GLU A 77 -12.03 -15.16 18.12
CA GLU A 77 -11.41 -15.46 19.43
C GLU A 77 -11.46 -16.96 19.80
N ASP A 78 -12.51 -17.69 19.41
CA ASP A 78 -12.65 -19.14 19.62
C ASP A 78 -11.93 -20.00 18.55
N GLY A 79 -11.16 -19.39 17.65
CA GLY A 79 -10.29 -20.05 16.69
C GLY A 79 -10.97 -20.53 15.41
N LYS A 80 -12.19 -20.09 15.13
CA LYS A 80 -12.87 -20.38 13.85
C LYS A 80 -12.35 -19.43 12.77
N LEU A 81 -12.26 -19.93 11.55
CA LEU A 81 -11.83 -19.11 10.43
C LEU A 81 -12.86 -18.00 10.14
N VAL A 82 -12.38 -16.76 10.00
CA VAL A 82 -13.16 -15.61 9.48
C VAL A 82 -12.71 -15.29 8.05
N ALA A 83 -11.40 -15.19 7.83
CA ALA A 83 -10.82 -14.97 6.51
C ALA A 83 -9.40 -15.53 6.43
N ASP A 84 -9.11 -16.24 5.34
CA ASP A 84 -7.76 -16.68 4.96
C ASP A 84 -7.59 -16.36 3.48
N PHE A 85 -6.64 -15.51 3.14
CA PHE A 85 -6.36 -15.21 1.74
C PHE A 85 -4.92 -14.81 1.50
N ASP A 86 -4.43 -15.16 0.32
CA ASP A 86 -3.10 -14.83 -0.14
C ASP A 86 -3.12 -14.29 -1.57
N GLY A 87 -2.05 -13.59 -1.90
CA GLY A 87 -1.91 -13.02 -3.21
C GLY A 87 -0.50 -12.58 -3.54
N LYS A 88 -0.39 -12.02 -4.74
CA LYS A 88 0.86 -11.55 -5.29
C LYS A 88 1.00 -10.05 -5.11
N VAL A 89 2.14 -9.64 -4.58
CA VAL A 89 2.50 -8.22 -4.47
C VAL A 89 2.85 -7.68 -5.85
N ASP A 90 2.25 -6.56 -6.20
CA ASP A 90 2.48 -5.85 -7.47
C ASP A 90 3.06 -4.45 -7.27
N CYS A 91 3.09 -3.93 -6.03
CA CYS A 91 3.91 -2.80 -5.64
C CYS A 91 4.45 -2.92 -4.23
N VAL A 92 5.70 -2.51 -4.03
CA VAL A 92 6.27 -2.11 -2.75
C VAL A 92 6.96 -0.75 -2.93
N SER A 93 6.76 0.15 -1.98
CA SER A 93 7.43 1.44 -1.89
C SER A 93 7.78 1.71 -0.44
N ARG A 94 8.88 2.43 -0.18
CA ARG A 94 9.39 2.70 1.17
C ARG A 94 9.81 4.15 1.31
N GLU A 95 9.56 4.70 2.49
CA GLU A 95 10.16 5.93 2.99
C GLU A 95 10.57 5.70 4.45
N GLY A 96 11.87 5.70 4.73
CA GLY A 96 12.38 5.48 6.10
C GLY A 96 11.98 4.13 6.68
N ASP A 97 11.21 4.13 7.77
CA ASP A 97 10.71 2.94 8.46
C ASP A 97 9.30 2.50 7.98
N LEU A 98 8.70 3.27 7.08
CA LEU A 98 7.37 3.05 6.53
C LEU A 98 7.47 2.46 5.12
N ALA A 99 6.67 1.43 4.86
CA ALA A 99 6.44 0.91 3.52
C ALA A 99 4.95 0.87 3.18
N ILE A 100 4.64 1.00 1.89
CA ILE A 100 3.34 0.71 1.31
C ILE A 100 3.49 -0.51 0.41
N LEU A 101 2.53 -1.42 0.49
CA LEU A 101 2.43 -2.57 -0.40
C LEU A 101 1.05 -2.58 -1.07
N THR A 102 0.99 -3.01 -2.31
CA THR A 102 -0.26 -3.45 -2.93
C THR A 102 -0.09 -4.84 -3.51
N GLY A 103 -1.17 -5.60 -3.52
CA GLY A 103 -1.18 -6.92 -4.13
C GLY A 103 -2.56 -7.35 -4.57
N VAL A 104 -2.59 -8.29 -5.51
CA VAL A 104 -3.81 -8.88 -6.05
C VAL A 104 -4.03 -10.22 -5.37
N ILE A 105 -5.22 -10.42 -4.81
CA ILE A 105 -5.62 -11.66 -4.15
C ILE A 105 -5.72 -12.78 -5.20
N GLU A 106 -5.05 -13.90 -4.97
CA GLU A 106 -5.06 -15.07 -5.86
C GLU A 106 -5.90 -16.21 -5.31
N ARG A 107 -5.99 -16.33 -3.97
CA ARG A 107 -6.79 -17.35 -3.27
C ARG A 107 -7.45 -16.74 -2.05
N ALA A 108 -8.67 -17.18 -1.75
CA ALA A 108 -9.40 -16.75 -0.56
C ALA A 108 -10.37 -17.84 -0.07
N ASP A 109 -10.42 -18.01 1.25
CA ASP A 109 -11.44 -18.74 2.01
C ASP A 109 -12.01 -17.80 3.07
N ILE A 110 -13.27 -17.42 2.89
CA ILE A 110 -13.98 -16.45 3.76
C ILE A 110 -15.33 -17.06 4.13
N PRO A 111 -15.35 -17.98 5.12
CA PRO A 111 -16.58 -18.65 5.50
C PRO A 111 -17.60 -17.64 6.06
N GLY A 112 -18.88 -17.86 5.74
CA GLY A 112 -19.98 -17.02 6.27
C GLY A 112 -20.24 -15.72 5.50
N PHE A 113 -19.41 -15.34 4.54
CA PHE A 113 -19.65 -14.20 3.66
C PHE A 113 -19.60 -14.61 2.18
N PRO A 114 -20.69 -14.44 1.40
CA PRO A 114 -20.73 -14.80 -0.02
C PRO A 114 -20.04 -13.74 -0.88
N VAL A 115 -18.78 -13.42 -0.60
CA VAL A 115 -17.98 -12.44 -1.32
C VAL A 115 -16.82 -13.12 -2.04
N ASN A 116 -16.71 -12.92 -3.34
CA ASN A 116 -15.52 -13.34 -4.08
C ASN A 116 -14.54 -12.18 -4.17
N VAL A 117 -13.43 -12.29 -3.43
CA VAL A 117 -12.37 -11.28 -3.40
C VAL A 117 -11.16 -11.65 -4.25
N VAL A 118 -11.17 -12.80 -4.92
CA VAL A 118 -10.09 -13.19 -5.83
C VAL A 118 -10.02 -12.23 -7.02
N GLY A 119 -8.82 -11.81 -7.38
CA GLY A 119 -8.54 -10.82 -8.43
C GLY A 119 -8.64 -9.37 -7.97
N ARG A 120 -9.08 -9.11 -6.73
CA ARG A 120 -9.14 -7.76 -6.15
C ARG A 120 -7.76 -7.31 -5.72
N ARG A 121 -7.44 -6.02 -5.95
CA ARG A 121 -6.21 -5.41 -5.45
C ARG A 121 -6.46 -4.74 -4.11
N VAL A 122 -5.64 -5.10 -3.14
CA VAL A 122 -5.67 -4.54 -1.79
C VAL A 122 -4.37 -3.82 -1.47
N GLY A 123 -4.46 -2.82 -0.58
CA GLY A 123 -3.34 -2.02 -0.13
C GLY A 123 -3.05 -2.20 1.35
N PHE A 124 -1.77 -2.12 1.69
CA PHE A 124 -1.22 -2.21 3.03
C PHE A 124 -0.25 -1.05 3.27
N SER A 125 -0.15 -0.61 4.51
CA SER A 125 0.98 0.17 5.01
C SER A 125 1.58 -0.53 6.20
N VAL A 126 2.91 -0.59 6.27
CA VAL A 126 3.65 -1.26 7.33
C VAL A 126 4.72 -0.30 7.85
N ARG A 127 4.77 -0.09 9.16
CA ARG A 127 5.83 0.67 9.83
C ARG A 127 6.59 -0.26 10.77
N ASP A 128 7.87 -0.45 10.47
CA ASP A 128 8.85 -1.13 11.32
C ASP A 128 9.23 -0.18 12.45
N VAL A 129 8.98 -0.56 13.71
CA VAL A 129 9.27 0.26 14.88
C VAL A 129 10.37 -0.42 15.69
N PRO A 130 11.64 0.00 15.53
CA PRO A 130 12.75 -0.64 16.21
C PRO A 130 12.57 -0.59 17.74
N ARG A 131 12.63 -1.77 18.38
CA ARG A 131 12.44 -1.96 19.83
C ARG A 131 11.04 -1.61 20.34
N GLY A 132 10.06 -1.48 19.45
CA GLY A 132 8.66 -1.28 19.79
C GLY A 132 7.75 -2.29 19.10
N HIS A 133 6.48 -1.92 19.00
CA HIS A 133 5.46 -2.67 18.28
C HIS A 133 5.27 -2.07 16.90
N ASP A 134 5.39 -2.91 15.87
CA ASP A 134 5.18 -2.48 14.50
C ASP A 134 3.73 -2.08 14.27
N ARG A 135 3.50 -1.28 13.24
CA ARG A 135 2.15 -0.84 12.88
C ARG A 135 1.80 -1.26 11.47
N ILE A 136 0.53 -1.60 11.26
CA ILE A 136 -0.01 -1.96 9.96
C ILE A 136 -1.35 -1.27 9.72
N GLY A 137 -1.63 -0.96 8.47
CA GLY A 137 -2.96 -0.59 8.00
C GLY A 137 -3.30 -1.36 6.73
N TRP A 138 -4.58 -1.63 6.50
CA TRP A 138 -5.05 -2.33 5.31
C TRP A 138 -6.33 -1.71 4.76
N SER A 139 -6.44 -1.71 3.43
CA SER A 139 -7.44 -0.92 2.68
C SER A 139 -8.90 -1.21 3.04
N TRP A 140 -9.25 -2.48 3.28
CA TRP A 140 -10.63 -2.87 3.59
C TRP A 140 -11.02 -2.63 5.06
N ALA A 141 -10.13 -2.11 5.91
CA ALA A 141 -10.48 -1.76 7.30
C ALA A 141 -11.50 -0.61 7.39
N PHE A 142 -11.41 0.33 6.44
CA PHE A 142 -12.28 1.51 6.36
C PHE A 142 -13.08 1.56 5.04
N GLY A 143 -12.84 0.61 4.16
CA GLY A 143 -13.51 0.48 2.87
C GLY A 143 -14.20 -0.87 2.74
N SER A 144 -14.32 -1.34 1.51
CA SER A 144 -14.77 -2.68 1.16
C SER A 144 -13.82 -3.28 0.13
N PHE A 145 -14.01 -4.55 -0.22
CA PHE A 145 -13.31 -5.17 -1.34
C PHE A 145 -13.90 -4.77 -2.71
N GLU A 146 -14.99 -3.99 -2.77
CA GLU A 146 -15.73 -3.65 -4.01
C GLU A 146 -14.93 -2.75 -4.96
N HIS A 147 -13.92 -2.02 -4.47
CA HIS A 147 -13.03 -1.20 -5.28
C HIS A 147 -11.57 -1.59 -5.08
N ASP A 148 -10.84 -1.68 -6.18
CA ASP A 148 -9.39 -1.92 -6.14
C ASP A 148 -8.71 -0.66 -5.65
N VAL A 149 -7.67 -0.82 -4.84
CA VAL A 149 -6.74 0.29 -4.60
C VAL A 149 -5.90 0.57 -5.85
N LEU A 150 -5.39 1.80 -5.98
CA LEU A 150 -4.34 2.08 -6.96
C LEU A 150 -3.02 1.43 -6.53
N PRO A 151 -2.15 1.00 -7.46
CA PRO A 151 -0.83 0.50 -7.11
C PRO A 151 -0.07 1.47 -6.21
N CYS A 152 0.67 0.92 -5.25
CA CYS A 152 1.48 1.70 -4.29
C CYS A 152 0.67 2.68 -3.41
N THR A 153 -0.61 2.39 -3.13
CA THR A 153 -1.43 3.17 -2.19
C THR A 153 -1.94 2.32 -1.03
N GLY A 154 -2.10 2.93 0.14
CA GLY A 154 -2.56 2.26 1.35
C GLY A 154 -3.03 3.27 2.40
N PRO A 155 -3.81 2.83 3.41
CA PRO A 155 -4.22 3.70 4.52
C PRO A 155 -3.02 4.03 5.43
N ILE A 156 -3.22 4.89 6.43
CA ILE A 156 -2.23 5.05 7.51
C ILE A 156 -2.06 3.73 8.29
N PRO A 157 -0.88 3.44 8.88
CA PRO A 157 -0.69 2.23 9.67
C PRO A 157 -1.33 2.41 11.05
N PHE A 158 -2.62 2.08 11.15
CA PHE A 158 -3.45 2.39 12.33
C PHE A 158 -3.39 1.31 13.42
N PHE A 159 -3.16 0.05 13.06
CA PHE A 159 -3.18 -1.07 13.99
C PHE A 159 -1.77 -1.32 14.54
N GLU A 160 -1.62 -1.27 15.86
CA GLU A 160 -0.39 -1.65 16.54
C GLU A 160 -0.37 -3.17 16.74
N THR A 161 0.70 -3.82 16.30
CA THR A 161 0.86 -5.27 16.39
C THR A 161 1.38 -5.66 17.77
N SER A 162 0.80 -6.69 18.39
CA SER A 162 1.27 -7.20 19.68
C SER A 162 2.10 -8.48 19.56
N THR A 163 2.16 -9.08 18.36
CA THR A 163 2.90 -10.30 18.09
C THR A 163 3.67 -10.20 16.77
N GLY A 164 4.83 -10.85 16.73
CA GLY A 164 5.67 -10.88 15.53
C GLY A 164 6.34 -9.55 15.23
N GLY A 165 6.68 -9.33 13.97
CA GLY A 165 7.33 -8.12 13.49
C GLY A 165 7.66 -8.20 12.00
N TYR A 166 7.98 -7.04 11.46
CA TYR A 166 8.40 -6.78 10.09
C TYR A 166 9.80 -6.23 10.09
N LEU A 167 10.43 -6.37 8.94
CA LEU A 167 11.65 -5.70 8.58
C LEU A 167 11.38 -4.87 7.34
N VAL A 168 11.55 -3.56 7.45
CA VAL A 168 11.39 -2.61 6.33
C VAL A 168 12.76 -2.06 5.94
N ARG A 169 13.21 -2.34 4.70
CA ARG A 169 14.53 -1.95 4.16
C ARG A 169 14.47 -1.46 2.74
#